data_AF-A0A7S3PCK9-F1
#
_entry.id   AF-A0A7S3PCK9-F1
#
_cell.length_a   1.000
_cell.length_b   1.000
_cell.length_c   1.000
_cell.angle_alpha   90.00
_cell.angle_beta   90.00
_cell.angle_gamma   90.00
#
_symmetry.space_group_name_H-M   'P 1'
#
loop_
_entity.id
_entity.type
_entity.pdbx_description
1 polymer ?
#
loop_
_entity_poly.entity_id
_entity_poly.type
_entity_poly.pdbx_seq_one_letter_code
_entity_poly.pdbx_strand_id
1 'polypeptide(L)'
;HQIRRQLAYLGHPITGDTLYGNKNRQEKESLFPNQDKICLHANFLKIRHPVGPRKPISLVASVSKDFFPWMEFDTNRKHYYDIEEAKRAADVREIMKDFSHV
;
A
#
# COMPACT_ATOMS: atom_id res chain seq x y z
N HIS A 1 -12.67 4.64 -7.78
CA HIS A 1 -12.38 5.47 -6.57
C HIS A 1 -13.14 4.98 -5.34
N GLN A 2 -13.25 3.67 -5.09
CA GLN A 2 -14.10 3.13 -4.03
C GLN A 2 -13.61 3.60 -2.64
N ILE A 3 -12.37 3.26 -2.27
CA ILE A 3 -11.75 3.69 -1.00
C ILE A 3 -11.78 5.21 -0.86
N ARG A 4 -11.37 5.93 -1.90
CA ARG A 4 -11.37 7.40 -1.95
C ARG A 4 -12.74 8.03 -1.62
N ARG A 5 -13.80 7.56 -2.28
CA ARG A 5 -15.18 8.05 -2.06
C ARG A 5 -15.69 7.69 -0.68
N GLN A 6 -15.46 6.45 -0.24
CA GLN A 6 -15.90 5.99 1.08
C GLN A 6 -15.26 6.82 2.20
N LEU A 7 -13.95 7.03 2.13
CA LEU A 7 -13.22 7.84 3.10
C LEU A 7 -13.65 9.31 3.07
N ALA A 8 -13.85 9.90 1.89
CA ALA A 8 -14.38 11.26 1.78
C ALA A 8 -15.81 11.39 2.31
N TYR A 9 -16.68 10.42 2.03
CA TYR A 9 -18.05 10.36 2.55
C TYR A 9 -18.08 10.29 4.09
N LEU A 10 -17.13 9.58 4.69
CA LEU A 10 -16.96 9.50 6.14
C LEU A 10 -16.34 10.78 6.76
N GLY A 11 -16.03 11.81 5.96
CA GLY A 11 -15.40 13.04 6.45
C GLY A 11 -13.88 12.95 6.61
N HIS A 12 -13.26 11.83 6.19
CA HIS A 12 -11.83 11.58 6.30
C HIS A 12 -11.18 11.33 4.92
N PRO A 13 -11.24 12.29 3.98
CA PRO A 13 -10.69 12.09 2.64
C PRO A 13 -9.17 11.84 2.66
N ILE A 14 -8.68 11.12 1.66
CA ILE A 14 -7.25 10.80 1.52
C ILE A 14 -6.44 12.07 1.26
N THR A 15 -5.28 12.21 1.92
CA THR A 15 -4.33 13.29 1.68
C THR A 15 -3.86 13.29 0.23
N GLY A 16 -3.80 14.45 -0.41
CA GLY A 16 -3.45 14.59 -1.83
C GLY A 16 -4.56 14.16 -2.81
N ASP A 17 -5.74 13.76 -2.33
CA ASP A 17 -6.89 13.53 -3.23
C ASP A 17 -7.53 14.86 -3.66
N THR A 18 -7.22 15.32 -4.87
CA THR A 18 -7.73 16.59 -5.40
C THR A 18 -9.19 16.56 -5.82
N LEU A 19 -9.79 15.37 -5.98
CA LEU A 19 -11.16 15.22 -6.47
C LEU A 19 -12.18 15.11 -5.32
N TYR A 20 -11.86 14.33 -4.29
CA TYR A 20 -12.75 14.12 -3.13
C TYR A 20 -12.20 14.75 -1.83
N GLY A 21 -10.99 15.31 -1.87
CA GLY A 21 -10.41 16.03 -0.75
C GLY A 21 -11.12 17.35 -0.48
N ASN A 22 -11.32 17.64 0.81
CA ASN A 22 -11.98 18.86 1.26
C ASN A 22 -11.21 20.12 0.78
N LYS A 23 -11.96 21.18 0.43
CA LYS A 23 -11.50 22.41 -0.25
C LYS A 23 -10.59 23.32 0.57
N ASN A 24 -10.36 23.02 1.85
CA ASN A 24 -9.41 23.72 2.72
C ASN A 24 -7.97 23.31 2.39
N ARG A 25 -7.57 23.51 1.12
CA ARG A 25 -6.24 23.18 0.61
C ARG A 25 -5.15 23.96 1.36
N GLN A 26 -5.44 25.20 1.75
CA GLN A 26 -4.50 26.08 2.47
C GLN A 26 -4.11 25.55 3.85
N GLU A 27 -5.07 25.03 4.64
CA GLU A 27 -4.78 24.39 5.94
C GLU A 27 -4.01 23.07 5.79
N LYS A 28 -4.14 22.41 4.63
CA LYS A 28 -3.48 21.13 4.35
C LYS A 28 -2.08 21.32 3.77
N GLU A 29 -1.84 22.37 2.99
CA GLU A 29 -0.51 22.72 2.47
C GLU A 29 0.46 23.09 3.59
N SER A 30 -0.02 23.70 4.68
CA SER A 30 0.81 23.98 5.86
C SER A 30 1.16 22.73 6.67
N LEU A 31 0.26 21.74 6.71
CA LEU A 31 0.49 20.46 7.41
C LEU A 31 1.26 19.44 6.56
N PHE A 32 1.08 19.48 5.23
CA PHE A 32 1.64 18.52 4.27
C PHE A 32 2.19 19.27 3.06
N PRO A 33 3.33 19.97 3.22
CA PRO A 33 3.93 20.72 2.13
C PRO A 33 4.32 19.77 0.98
N ASN A 34 4.01 20.18 -0.26
CA ASN A 34 4.34 19.45 -1.48
C ASN A 34 3.69 18.05 -1.61
N GLN A 35 2.56 17.80 -0.92
CA GLN A 35 1.81 16.56 -1.07
C GLN A 35 0.91 16.57 -2.32
N ASP A 36 1.55 16.56 -3.50
CA ASP A 36 0.88 16.57 -4.80
C ASP A 36 0.37 15.18 -5.23
N LYS A 37 0.83 14.14 -4.54
CA LYS A 37 0.44 12.74 -4.79
C LYS A 37 -0.60 12.30 -3.76
N ILE A 38 -1.57 11.52 -4.24
CA ILE A 38 -2.54 10.86 -3.36
C ILE A 38 -1.83 9.83 -2.47
N CYS A 39 -2.03 9.94 -1.15
CA CYS A 39 -1.51 8.99 -0.17
C CYS A 39 -2.34 7.69 -0.15
N LEU A 40 -2.43 7.00 -1.28
CA LEU A 40 -3.11 5.71 -1.42
C LEU A 40 -2.18 4.73 -2.16
N HIS A 41 -1.73 3.69 -1.46
CA HIS A 41 -0.77 2.71 -1.98
C HIS A 41 -1.31 1.28 -1.84
N ALA A 42 -1.28 0.52 -2.94
CA ALA A 42 -1.63 -0.90 -2.93
C ALA A 42 -0.45 -1.73 -2.44
N ASN A 43 -0.33 -1.83 -1.14
CA ASN A 43 0.84 -2.38 -0.46
C ASN A 43 0.97 -3.91 -0.54
N PHE A 44 -0.16 -4.61 -0.53
CA PHE A 44 -0.20 -6.06 -0.46
C PHE A 44 -1.31 -6.62 -1.36
N LEU A 45 -1.00 -7.72 -2.03
CA LEU A 45 -1.97 -8.50 -2.80
C LEU A 45 -1.75 -9.99 -2.55
N LYS A 46 -2.80 -10.69 -2.11
CA LYS A 46 -2.81 -12.15 -2.02
C LYS A 46 -3.89 -12.70 -2.93
N ILE A 47 -3.49 -13.54 -3.87
CA ILE A 47 -4.40 -14.17 -4.84
C ILE A 47 -4.05 -15.64 -4.99
N ARG A 48 -5.01 -16.44 -5.45
CA ARG A 48 -4.70 -17.78 -5.94
C ARG A 48 -4.27 -17.63 -7.39
N HIS A 49 -3.16 -18.26 -7.78
CA HIS A 49 -2.75 -18.21 -9.17
C HIS A 49 -3.87 -18.79 -10.06
N PRO A 50 -4.24 -18.12 -11.17
CA PRO A 50 -5.39 -18.52 -11.98
C PRO A 50 -5.19 -19.86 -12.69
N VAL A 51 -3.93 -20.30 -12.87
CA VAL A 51 -3.53 -21.52 -13.58
C VAL A 51 -2.52 -22.31 -12.73
N GLY A 52 -2.58 -23.65 -12.71
CA GLY A 52 -1.61 -24.46 -11.94
C GLY A 52 -2.04 -24.72 -10.49
N PRO A 53 -1.13 -25.22 -9.62
CA PRO A 53 -1.49 -25.60 -8.25
C PRO A 53 -2.07 -24.37 -7.54
N ARG A 54 -3.27 -24.50 -6.98
CA ARG A 54 -4.07 -23.39 -6.40
C ARG A 54 -3.48 -22.81 -5.09
N LYS A 55 -2.16 -22.88 -4.93
CA LYS A 55 -1.39 -22.28 -3.85
C LYS A 55 -1.56 -20.76 -3.92
N PRO A 56 -1.79 -20.09 -2.77
CA PRO A 56 -1.82 -18.63 -2.73
C PRO A 56 -0.46 -18.03 -3.06
N ILE A 57 -0.45 -16.97 -3.85
CA ILE A 57 0.69 -16.10 -4.10
C ILE A 57 0.45 -14.78 -3.38
N SER A 58 1.48 -14.30 -2.72
CA SER A 58 1.49 -13.01 -2.01
C SER A 58 2.50 -12.08 -2.67
N LEU A 59 2.10 -10.84 -2.94
CA LEU A 59 2.93 -9.77 -3.48
C LEU A 59 2.93 -8.60 -2.51
N VAL A 60 4.09 -7.99 -2.30
CA VAL A 60 4.27 -6.81 -1.44
C VAL A 60 4.94 -5.72 -2.27
N ALA A 61 4.40 -4.51 -2.24
CA ALA A 61 4.97 -3.34 -2.89
C ALA A 61 5.46 -2.37 -1.82
N SER A 62 6.76 -2.03 -1.82
CA SER A 62 7.30 -1.03 -0.89
C SER A 62 6.58 0.32 -1.04
N VAL A 63 6.38 1.00 0.08
CA VAL A 63 5.76 2.33 0.10
C VAL A 63 6.66 3.31 -0.66
N SER A 64 6.05 4.19 -1.45
CA SER A 64 6.80 5.25 -2.13
C SER A 64 7.45 6.19 -1.12
N LYS A 65 8.70 6.58 -1.40
CA LYS A 65 9.42 7.61 -0.62
C LYS A 65 8.70 8.97 -0.65
N ASP A 66 7.83 9.19 -1.63
CA ASP A 66 7.05 10.42 -1.77
C ASP A 66 5.87 10.51 -0.80
N PHE A 67 5.63 9.50 0.05
CA PHE A 67 4.61 9.54 1.10
C PHE A 67 5.14 10.24 2.38
N PHE A 68 6.04 11.20 2.23
CA PHE A 68 6.66 11.96 3.32
C PHE A 68 5.70 13.05 3.85
N PRO A 69 5.63 13.35 5.15
CA PRO A 69 6.37 12.80 6.30
C PRO A 69 5.72 11.58 6.96
N TRP A 70 4.69 10.99 6.34
CA TRP A 70 3.88 9.93 6.96
C TRP A 70 4.68 8.66 7.31
N MET A 71 5.80 8.42 6.62
CA MET A 71 6.71 7.32 6.98
C MET A 71 7.36 7.49 8.37
N GLU A 72 7.55 8.72 8.86
CA GLU A 72 8.15 8.95 10.19
C GLU A 72 7.15 8.64 11.32
N PHE A 73 5.87 8.99 11.13
CA PHE A 73 4.80 8.72 12.12
C PHE A 73 4.53 7.21 12.32
N ASP A 74 4.83 6.37 11.34
CA ASP A 74 4.52 4.93 11.38
C ASP A 74 5.63 4.07 12.00
N THR A 75 6.85 4.61 12.15
CA THR A 75 7.99 3.86 12.74
C THR A 75 7.79 3.50 14.22
N ASN A 76 6.89 4.17 14.93
CA ASN A 76 6.55 3.89 16.33
C ASN A 76 5.35 2.94 16.50
N ARG A 77 4.64 2.57 15.42
CA ARG A 77 3.58 1.55 15.48
C ARG A 77 4.17 0.20 15.13
N LYS A 78 4.24 -0.69 16.13
CA LYS A 78 4.62 -2.12 16.03
C LYS A 78 3.76 -2.97 15.07
N HIS A 79 2.94 -2.36 14.22
CA HIS A 79 1.99 -3.04 13.33
C HIS A 79 2.40 -3.02 11.85
N TYR A 80 3.56 -2.47 11.50
CA TYR A 80 4.03 -2.47 10.13
C TYR A 80 4.99 -3.65 9.86
N TYR A 81 4.35 -4.77 9.48
CA TYR A 81 4.91 -6.03 9.00
C TYR A 81 5.60 -6.96 10.00
N ASP A 82 4.98 -8.11 10.22
CA ASP A 82 5.70 -9.38 10.34
C ASP A 82 6.31 -9.69 8.95
N ILE A 83 7.37 -8.95 8.61
CA ILE A 83 8.12 -9.08 7.37
C ILE A 83 8.74 -10.48 7.29
N GLU A 84 8.98 -11.10 8.45
CA GLU A 84 9.41 -12.49 8.62
C GLU A 84 8.31 -13.47 8.16
N GLU A 85 7.05 -13.24 8.51
CA GLU A 85 5.91 -14.07 8.08
C GLU A 85 5.62 -13.91 6.58
N ALA A 86 5.69 -12.69 6.04
CA ALA A 86 5.53 -12.44 4.61
C ALA A 86 6.71 -12.98 3.78
N LYS A 87 7.96 -12.89 4.28
CA LYS A 87 9.14 -13.49 3.66
C LYS A 87 9.12 -15.02 3.74
N ARG A 88 8.66 -15.62 4.86
CA ARG A 88 8.42 -17.07 4.97
C ARG A 88 7.40 -17.57 3.95
N ALA A 89 6.38 -16.76 3.64
CA ALA A 89 5.37 -17.10 2.65
C ALA A 89 5.80 -16.86 1.18
N ALA A 90 6.88 -16.11 0.95
CA ALA A 90 7.28 -15.61 -0.35
C ALA A 90 8.73 -15.96 -0.69
N ASP A 91 9.16 -17.19 -0.44
CA ASP A 91 10.46 -17.66 -0.96
C ASP A 91 10.35 -17.88 -2.49
N VAL A 92 10.46 -16.78 -3.23
CA VAL A 92 10.40 -16.71 -4.70
C VAL A 92 11.49 -17.58 -5.35
N ARG A 93 12.58 -17.88 -4.62
CA ARG A 93 13.66 -18.77 -5.06
C ARG A 93 13.26 -20.24 -5.09
N GLU A 94 12.28 -20.65 -4.30
CA GLU A 94 11.79 -22.03 -4.26
C GLU A 94 10.80 -22.28 -5.41
N ILE A 95 9.91 -21.32 -5.67
CA ILE A 95 8.93 -21.39 -6.75
C ILE A 95 9.61 -21.42 -8.13
N MET A 96 10.68 -20.65 -8.36
CA MET A 96 11.38 -20.63 -9.64
C MET A 96 12.19 -21.90 -9.95
N LYS A 97 12.50 -22.74 -8.95
CA LYS A 97 13.16 -24.04 -9.19
C LYS A 97 12.20 -25.04 -9.83
N ASP A 98 10.93 -25.02 -9.43
CA ASP A 98 9.89 -25.94 -9.93
C ASP A 98 9.49 -25.69 -11.39
N PHE A 99 9.76 -24.51 -11.95
CA PHE A 99 9.49 -24.17 -13.35
C PHE A 99 10.69 -24.41 -14.28
N SER A 100 11.83 -24.87 -13.77
CA SER A 100 13.04 -25.09 -14.57
C SER A 100 13.10 -26.48 -15.24
N HIS A 101 12.10 -27.34 -15.03
CA HIS A 101 12.04 -28.72 -15.53
C HIS A 101 10.73 -29.05 -16.28
N VAL A 102 10.04 -28.04 -16.82
CA VAL A 102 8.89 -28.24 -17.74
C VAL A 102 9.25 -27.73 -19.13
#